data_AF-A0A6C0B229-F1
#
_entry.id   AF-A0A6C0B229-F1
#
_cell.length_a   1.000
_cell.length_b   1.000
_cell.length_c   1.000
_cell.angle_alpha   90.00
_cell.angle_beta   90.00
_cell.angle_gamma   90.00
#
_symmetry.space_group_name_H-M   'P 1'
#
loop_
_entity.id
_entity.type
_entity.pdbx_description
1 polymer ?
#
loop_
_entity_poly.entity_id
_entity_poly.type
_entity_poly.pdbx_seq_one_letter_code
_entity_poly.pdbx_strand_id
1 'polypeptide(L)'
;MNPEEKENAFTFHFHNENSEKCSLMTGLEGYIYPGLTLLDTTQDVNEFTCNVHICAFYVNTSGKLPFLEFMLQKHSDIFQDIFTFPLFEPKENITIMEYSSKIVDIIYNSYKIISGSYEYKGCIKTENDVYLFYDFSKCSIGIHELYRNNDIWLVTMDEIVNQRHVCNFAIHSDVSLFFMNHPDLLYLRDKSNSIIETPIIVYKCTSYEKTNFTLYFGESESTNKYLSTPHYYFTDYKYAIDTYLKISQDTTSTFGIIRIVLFLGNMKYYTNKGDVEQCQYDSVYIGSDITGNELIWGIIKYEQQTPISSHYMKNTSNYII
;
A
#
# COMPACT_ATOMS: atom_id res chain seq x y z
N MET A 1 28.03 -46.89 -36.95
CA MET A 1 27.05 -46.01 -37.61
C MET A 1 26.08 -45.56 -36.52
N ASN A 2 26.11 -44.27 -36.25
CA ASN A 2 25.31 -43.46 -35.31
C ASN A 2 23.78 -43.59 -35.57
N PRO A 3 22.88 -42.92 -34.83
CA PRO A 3 22.84 -42.63 -33.38
C PRO A 3 21.41 -42.62 -32.78
N GLU A 4 21.34 -42.42 -31.46
CA GLU A 4 20.45 -41.49 -30.73
C GLU A 4 19.01 -41.25 -31.21
N GLU A 5 18.05 -41.84 -30.49
CA GLU A 5 16.77 -41.18 -30.19
C GLU A 5 16.34 -41.57 -28.78
N LYS A 6 16.52 -40.65 -27.82
CA LYS A 6 15.54 -40.28 -26.78
C LYS A 6 16.22 -39.49 -25.66
N GLU A 7 16.31 -38.18 -25.86
CA GLU A 7 16.17 -37.18 -24.79
C GLU A 7 15.96 -35.80 -25.44
N ASN A 8 14.70 -35.44 -25.71
CA ASN A 8 14.35 -34.05 -26.07
C ASN A 8 14.14 -33.27 -24.77
N ALA A 9 15.24 -32.80 -24.20
CA ALA A 9 15.23 -31.67 -23.28
C ALA A 9 15.01 -30.40 -24.12
N PHE A 10 13.89 -29.71 -23.90
CA PHE A 10 13.70 -28.34 -24.40
C PHE A 10 14.74 -27.44 -23.71
N THR A 11 15.86 -27.20 -24.38
CA THR A 11 16.86 -26.21 -23.96
C THR A 11 16.46 -24.87 -24.58
N PHE A 12 15.94 -23.96 -23.77
CA PHE A 12 15.74 -22.57 -24.19
C PHE A 12 17.09 -21.86 -24.20
N HIS A 13 17.65 -21.66 -25.39
CA HIS A 13 18.75 -20.72 -25.58
C HIS A 13 18.19 -19.29 -25.54
N PHE A 14 18.34 -18.61 -24.40
CA PHE A 14 18.22 -17.16 -24.36
C PHE A 14 19.40 -16.56 -25.12
N HIS A 15 19.17 -16.20 -26.38
CA HIS A 15 20.01 -15.23 -27.05
C HIS A 15 19.83 -13.88 -26.35
N ASN A 16 20.83 -13.55 -25.55
CA ASN A 16 20.94 -12.29 -24.83
C ASN A 16 21.73 -11.30 -25.70
N GLU A 17 21.09 -10.74 -26.72
CA GLU A 17 21.60 -9.56 -27.43
C GLU A 17 20.42 -8.62 -27.73
N ASN A 18 20.61 -7.35 -27.39
CA ASN A 18 19.66 -6.23 -27.42
C ASN A 18 18.72 -6.13 -26.20
N SER A 19 19.33 -5.89 -25.02
CA SER A 19 18.68 -5.10 -23.97
C SER A 19 18.70 -3.61 -24.37
N GLU A 20 17.96 -3.28 -25.44
CA GLU A 20 17.54 -1.90 -25.63
C GLU A 20 16.61 -1.56 -24.48
N LYS A 21 17.09 -0.63 -23.65
CA LYS A 21 16.38 0.02 -22.56
C LYS A 21 14.98 0.44 -23.04
N CYS A 22 13.98 -0.36 -22.71
CA CYS A 22 12.61 0.12 -22.61
C CYS A 22 12.50 0.89 -21.28
N SER A 23 13.12 2.07 -21.22
CA SER A 23 12.89 3.03 -20.15
C SER A 23 11.53 3.66 -20.40
N LEU A 24 10.50 3.08 -19.81
CA LEU A 24 9.21 3.74 -19.63
C LEU A 24 9.46 5.06 -18.89
N MET A 25 9.27 6.16 -19.61
CA MET A 25 9.23 7.51 -19.07
C MET A 25 8.00 7.69 -18.19
N THR A 26 8.19 7.74 -16.87
CA THR A 26 7.30 8.42 -15.90
C THR A 26 8.18 8.74 -14.67
N GLY A 27 8.63 9.95 -14.34
CA GLY A 27 8.10 11.27 -14.67
C GLY A 27 7.43 11.92 -13.46
N LEU A 28 8.12 12.00 -12.30
CA LEU A 28 7.90 13.04 -11.26
C LEU A 28 9.15 13.14 -10.37
N GLU A 29 10.26 13.64 -10.95
CA GLU A 29 11.31 14.24 -10.11
C GLU A 29 10.74 15.47 -9.42
N GLY A 30 10.54 15.41 -8.10
CA GLY A 30 10.32 16.58 -7.24
C GLY A 30 8.96 16.64 -6.55
N TYR A 31 8.87 15.89 -5.46
CA TYR A 31 7.96 16.18 -4.36
C TYR A 31 8.72 16.86 -3.22
N ILE A 32 7.98 17.50 -2.33
CA ILE A 32 8.44 18.01 -1.05
C ILE A 32 7.60 17.30 0.01
N TYR A 33 8.23 16.78 1.05
CA TYR A 33 7.54 16.22 2.20
C TYR A 33 7.60 17.23 3.37
N PRO A 34 6.54 18.03 3.61
CA PRO A 34 6.54 19.09 4.61
C PRO A 34 6.83 18.57 6.02
N GLY A 35 6.41 17.33 6.31
CA GLY A 35 6.64 16.64 7.57
C GLY A 35 8.09 16.63 8.06
N LEU A 36 9.06 16.64 7.15
CA LEU A 36 10.48 16.71 7.51
C LEU A 36 10.87 17.99 8.24
N THR A 37 10.12 19.08 8.06
CA THR A 37 10.37 20.36 8.74
C THR A 37 9.96 20.36 10.21
N LEU A 38 9.16 19.37 10.62
CA LEU A 38 8.74 19.19 12.02
C LEU A 38 9.77 18.44 12.87
N LEU A 39 10.76 17.80 12.23
CA LEU A 39 11.67 16.88 12.89
C LEU A 39 12.81 17.63 13.58
N ASP A 40 13.04 17.34 14.85
CA ASP A 40 14.23 17.79 15.56
C ASP A 40 15.42 16.90 15.16
N THR A 41 16.46 17.52 14.61
CA THR A 41 17.72 16.87 14.22
C THR A 41 18.89 17.22 15.14
N THR A 42 18.65 18.04 16.16
CA THR A 42 19.68 18.59 17.05
C THR A 42 19.72 17.89 18.40
N GLN A 43 18.61 17.28 18.81
CA GLN A 43 18.49 16.61 20.09
C GLN A 43 19.28 15.30 20.10
N ASP A 44 20.06 15.07 21.16
CA ASP A 44 20.68 13.76 21.39
C ASP A 44 19.62 12.79 21.89
N VAL A 45 19.16 11.93 20.97
CA VAL A 45 18.11 10.97 21.26
C VAL A 45 18.51 9.91 22.27
N ASN A 46 19.81 9.75 22.56
CA ASN A 46 20.28 8.76 23.53
C ASN A 46 20.06 9.18 24.98
N GLU A 47 19.69 10.44 25.23
CA GLU A 47 19.34 10.95 26.56
C GLU A 47 17.90 10.64 26.97
N PHE A 48 17.09 10.07 26.07
CA PHE A 48 15.69 9.78 26.36
C PHE A 48 15.52 8.52 27.21
N THR A 49 14.57 8.59 28.15
CA THR A 49 14.17 7.48 29.03
C THR A 49 12.73 7.05 28.78
N CYS A 50 12.12 7.53 27.70
CA CYS A 50 10.72 7.31 27.35
C CYS A 50 10.58 6.22 26.29
N ASN A 51 9.33 5.84 25.99
CA ASN A 51 8.98 4.91 24.94
C ASN A 51 9.45 5.41 23.57
N VAL A 52 10.02 4.52 22.76
CA VAL A 52 10.56 4.85 21.43
C VAL A 52 9.74 4.19 20.34
N HIS A 53 9.13 5.00 19.48
CA HIS A 53 8.38 4.58 18.30
C HIS A 53 9.24 4.75 17.04
N ILE A 54 9.21 3.78 16.15
CA ILE A 54 9.87 3.85 14.84
C ILE A 54 8.86 4.29 13.78
N CYS A 55 9.07 5.48 13.22
CA CYS A 55 8.30 6.02 12.11
C CYS A 55 9.09 5.86 10.81
N ALA A 56 9.10 4.63 10.28
CA ALA A 56 9.68 4.35 8.96
C ALA A 56 8.66 4.68 7.86
N PHE A 57 8.99 5.64 7.00
CA PHE A 57 8.14 6.09 5.91
C PHE A 57 8.79 5.85 4.55
N TYR A 58 7.96 5.70 3.52
CA TYR A 58 8.35 5.51 2.14
C TYR A 58 7.49 6.41 1.26
N VAL A 59 8.12 7.23 0.42
CA VAL A 59 7.42 7.93 -0.65
C VAL A 59 7.42 7.06 -1.89
N ASN A 60 6.29 6.43 -2.14
CA ASN A 60 6.09 5.58 -3.30
C ASN A 60 5.90 6.43 -4.56
N THR A 61 6.70 6.15 -5.59
CA THR A 61 6.72 6.89 -6.86
C THR A 61 6.35 6.01 -8.06
N SER A 62 5.86 4.78 -7.83
CA SER A 62 5.51 3.85 -8.92
C SER A 62 4.21 4.18 -9.63
N GLY A 63 3.36 5.01 -9.01
CA GLY A 63 2.07 5.44 -9.56
C GLY A 63 2.11 6.77 -10.31
N LYS A 64 0.93 7.28 -10.69
CA LYS A 64 0.77 8.58 -11.38
C LYS A 64 1.27 9.77 -10.58
N LEU A 65 1.05 9.76 -9.28
CA LEU A 65 1.52 10.78 -8.34
C LEU A 65 2.25 10.09 -7.19
N PRO A 66 3.26 10.73 -6.58
CA PRO A 66 3.90 10.20 -5.39
C PRO A 66 2.93 10.21 -4.20
N PHE A 67 3.05 9.23 -3.32
CA PHE A 67 2.22 9.13 -2.11
C PHE A 67 3.00 8.55 -0.93
N LEU A 68 2.49 8.82 0.28
CA LEU A 68 3.10 8.41 1.54
C LEU A 68 2.59 7.05 2.00
N GLU A 69 3.53 6.19 2.36
CA GLU A 69 3.30 4.93 3.07
C GLU A 69 4.15 4.90 4.35
N PHE A 70 3.63 4.30 5.41
CA PHE A 70 4.34 4.07 6.66
C PHE A 70 4.36 2.59 7.01
N MET A 71 5.48 2.14 7.55
CA MET A 71 5.65 0.78 8.01
C MET A 71 5.09 0.65 9.43
N LEU A 72 3.95 -0.03 9.54
CA LEU A 72 3.31 -0.33 10.83
C LEU A 72 3.52 -1.78 11.21
N GLN A 73 3.63 -2.04 12.51
CA GLN A 73 3.76 -3.37 13.07
C GLN A 73 2.39 -3.89 13.51
N LYS A 74 2.04 -5.10 13.05
CA LYS A 74 0.91 -5.88 13.51
C LYS A 74 1.29 -6.58 14.80
N HIS A 75 0.51 -6.35 15.84
CA HIS A 75 0.59 -7.08 17.09
C HIS A 75 -0.59 -8.02 17.18
N SER A 76 -0.32 -9.30 17.35
CA SER A 76 -1.34 -10.27 17.72
C SER A 76 -1.53 -10.21 19.24
N ASP A 77 -2.52 -9.46 19.69
CA ASP A 77 -3.00 -9.57 21.08
C ASP A 77 -4.03 -10.72 21.18
N ILE A 78 -4.30 -11.19 22.39
CA ILE A 78 -5.23 -12.26 22.73
C ILE A 78 -6.62 -12.02 22.12
N PHE A 79 -6.99 -10.75 21.89
CA PHE A 79 -8.33 -10.37 21.43
C PHE A 79 -8.42 -9.90 19.97
N GLN A 80 -7.35 -9.33 19.40
CA GLN A 80 -7.36 -8.85 18.00
C GLN A 80 -5.95 -8.57 17.46
N ASP A 81 -5.78 -8.75 16.16
CA ASP A 81 -4.64 -8.21 15.41
C ASP A 81 -4.83 -6.69 15.23
N ILE A 82 -3.87 -5.90 15.71
CA ILE A 82 -3.90 -4.43 15.65
C ILE A 82 -2.57 -3.86 15.16
N PHE A 83 -2.61 -2.82 14.33
CA PHE A 83 -1.43 -2.12 13.83
C PHE A 83 -1.04 -0.93 14.71
N THR A 84 0.22 -0.87 15.12
CA THR A 84 0.84 0.28 15.80
C THR A 84 2.15 0.65 15.11
N PHE A 85 2.81 1.74 15.52
CA PHE A 85 4.23 1.89 15.23
C PHE A 85 5.02 0.77 15.91
N PRO A 86 6.12 0.27 15.31
CA PRO A 86 7.09 -0.53 16.04
C PRO A 86 7.58 0.26 17.26
N LEU A 87 7.44 -0.34 18.44
CA LEU A 87 7.69 0.29 19.73
C LEU A 87 8.74 -0.50 20.52
N PHE A 88 9.61 0.21 21.23
CA PHE A 88 10.46 -0.38 22.25
C PHE A 88 10.72 0.56 23.43
N GLU A 89 11.06 -0.04 24.56
CA GLU A 89 11.55 0.66 25.74
C GLU A 89 13.09 0.67 25.74
N PRO A 90 13.74 1.80 26.07
CA PRO A 90 15.19 1.87 26.20
C PRO A 90 15.71 0.82 27.21
N LYS A 91 16.83 0.17 26.88
CA LYS A 91 17.45 -0.85 27.72
C LYS A 91 18.78 -0.37 28.27
N GLU A 92 19.09 -0.76 29.50
CA GLU A 92 20.42 -0.54 30.08
C GLU A 92 21.49 -1.16 29.16
N ASN A 93 22.54 -0.37 28.86
CA ASN A 93 23.71 -0.76 28.05
C ASN A 93 23.52 -0.80 26.52
N ILE A 94 22.38 -0.38 25.97
CA ILE A 94 22.21 -0.23 24.51
C ILE A 94 21.68 1.18 24.25
N THR A 95 22.33 1.92 23.36
CA THR A 95 21.85 3.26 23.00
C THR A 95 20.56 3.15 22.19
N ILE A 96 19.70 4.17 22.28
CA ILE A 96 18.45 4.23 21.51
C ILE A 96 18.73 4.08 20.01
N MET A 97 19.77 4.75 19.51
CA MET A 97 20.16 4.67 18.10
C MET A 97 20.67 3.29 17.68
N GLU A 98 21.40 2.58 18.55
CA GLU A 98 21.84 1.23 18.23
C GLU A 98 20.65 0.27 18.17
N TYR A 99 19.70 0.39 19.10
CA TYR A 99 18.53 -0.49 19.12
C TYR A 99 17.55 -0.18 17.99
N SER A 100 17.30 1.10 17.71
CA SER A 100 16.45 1.52 16.59
C SER A 100 17.03 1.04 15.26
N SER A 101 18.35 1.14 15.05
CA SER A 101 18.99 0.65 13.83
C SER A 101 18.76 -0.85 13.62
N LYS A 102 18.81 -1.67 14.69
CA LYS A 102 18.49 -3.11 14.60
C LYS A 102 17.04 -3.36 14.18
N ILE A 103 16.08 -2.58 14.68
CA ILE A 103 14.67 -2.69 14.28
C ILE A 103 14.50 -2.28 12.81
N VAL A 104 15.12 -1.17 12.40
CA VAL A 104 15.06 -0.67 11.03
C VAL A 104 15.74 -1.64 10.05
N ASP A 105 16.81 -2.32 10.46
CA ASP A 105 17.43 -3.40 9.69
C ASP A 105 16.51 -4.61 9.53
N ILE A 106 15.76 -4.99 10.58
CA ILE A 106 14.75 -6.06 10.49
C ILE A 106 13.65 -5.67 9.50
N ILE A 107 13.17 -4.43 9.56
CA ILE A 107 12.21 -3.88 8.61
C ILE A 107 12.78 -3.94 7.18
N TYR A 108 14.00 -3.44 6.98
CA TYR A 108 14.68 -3.42 5.69
C TYR A 108 14.79 -4.82 5.06
N ASN A 109 15.19 -5.80 5.87
CA ASN A 109 15.32 -7.19 5.43
C ASN A 109 13.96 -7.86 5.17
N SER A 110 12.93 -7.55 5.97
CA SER A 110 11.56 -8.08 5.80
C SER A 110 10.97 -7.75 4.43
N TYR A 111 11.27 -6.56 3.91
CA TYR A 111 10.83 -6.10 2.60
C TYR A 111 11.71 -6.57 1.45
N LYS A 112 12.76 -7.36 1.70
CA LYS A 112 13.69 -7.84 0.66
C LYS A 112 14.14 -6.70 -0.26
N ILE A 113 14.46 -5.54 0.32
CA ILE A 113 14.77 -4.33 -0.43
C ILE A 113 15.91 -4.62 -1.39
N ILE A 114 15.63 -4.42 -2.68
CA ILE A 114 16.51 -4.85 -3.78
C ILE A 114 17.75 -3.96 -3.86
N SER A 115 17.56 -2.66 -3.62
CA SER A 115 18.61 -1.65 -3.65
C SER A 115 18.17 -0.40 -2.88
N GLY A 116 19.14 0.45 -2.56
CA GLY A 116 18.93 1.69 -1.81
C GLY A 116 19.37 1.58 -0.35
N SER A 117 19.07 2.61 0.41
CA SER A 117 19.36 2.70 1.84
C SER A 117 18.31 3.55 2.52
N TYR A 118 18.04 3.27 3.78
CA TYR A 118 17.24 4.16 4.61
C TYR A 118 18.11 5.25 5.26
N GLU A 119 17.49 6.34 5.70
CA GLU A 119 18.19 7.46 6.33
C GLU A 119 17.39 7.96 7.55
N TYR A 120 18.05 8.14 8.69
CA TYR A 120 17.43 8.80 9.84
C TYR A 120 17.21 10.30 9.55
N LYS A 121 16.01 10.81 9.81
CA LYS A 121 15.61 12.19 9.48
C LYS A 121 15.39 13.10 10.68
N GLY A 122 15.46 12.58 11.89
CA GLY A 122 15.18 13.32 13.13
C GLY A 122 14.09 12.67 13.95
N CYS A 123 13.62 13.37 14.98
CA CYS A 123 12.59 12.88 15.88
C CYS A 123 11.50 13.90 16.20
N ILE A 124 10.36 13.40 16.66
CA ILE A 124 9.35 14.19 17.35
C ILE A 124 9.26 13.66 18.78
N LYS A 125 9.44 14.55 19.76
CA LYS A 125 9.34 14.21 21.18
C LYS A 125 8.01 14.70 21.74
N THR A 126 7.33 13.82 22.47
CA THR A 126 6.17 14.16 23.31
C THR A 126 6.58 14.07 24.78
N GLU A 127 5.64 14.26 25.70
CA GLU A 127 5.91 14.15 27.14
C GLU A 127 6.38 12.74 27.53
N ASN A 128 5.78 11.70 26.94
CA ASN A 128 5.97 10.30 27.34
C ASN A 128 6.59 9.41 26.25
N ASP A 129 6.80 9.94 25.05
CA ASP A 129 7.24 9.15 23.90
C ASP A 129 8.20 9.95 23.02
N VAL A 130 8.99 9.23 22.23
CA VAL A 130 9.77 9.77 21.12
C VAL A 130 9.50 8.97 19.87
N TYR A 131 9.31 9.67 18.75
CA TYR A 131 9.05 9.10 17.44
C TYR A 131 10.27 9.36 16.56
N LEU A 132 10.99 8.30 16.19
CA LEU A 132 12.20 8.37 15.36
C LEU A 132 11.83 8.16 13.89
N PHE A 133 12.17 9.11 13.02
CA PHE A 133 11.79 9.06 11.61
C PHE A 133 12.91 8.50 10.74
N TYR A 134 12.55 7.51 9.91
CA TYR A 134 13.44 6.88 8.95
C TYR A 134 12.84 6.95 7.55
N ASP A 135 13.60 7.49 6.61
CA ASP A 135 13.22 7.66 5.21
C ASP A 135 13.70 6.48 4.37
N PHE A 136 12.77 5.71 3.83
CA PHE A 136 13.01 4.60 2.91
C PHE A 136 12.80 5.00 1.44
N SER A 137 12.58 6.27 1.11
CA SER A 137 12.21 6.71 -0.25
C SER A 137 13.33 6.53 -1.29
N LYS A 138 14.56 6.23 -0.85
CA LYS A 138 15.69 5.82 -1.71
C LYS A 138 15.75 4.30 -1.94
N CYS A 139 14.91 3.53 -1.26
CA CYS A 139 14.83 2.09 -1.38
C CYS A 139 13.91 1.69 -2.53
N SER A 140 14.33 0.66 -3.27
CA SER A 140 13.48 0.00 -4.27
C SER A 140 12.65 -1.08 -3.58
N ILE A 141 11.43 -0.72 -3.18
CA ILE A 141 10.45 -1.63 -2.59
C ILE A 141 9.53 -2.15 -3.71
N GLY A 142 9.45 -3.48 -3.85
CA GLY A 142 8.61 -4.11 -4.86
C GLY A 142 7.15 -4.19 -4.45
N ILE A 143 6.31 -4.79 -5.30
CA ILE A 143 4.96 -5.19 -4.91
C ILE A 143 5.07 -6.39 -3.98
N HIS A 144 4.38 -6.34 -2.85
CA HIS A 144 4.47 -7.39 -1.82
C HIS A 144 3.24 -8.28 -1.76
N GLU A 145 3.50 -9.58 -1.67
CA GLU A 145 2.51 -10.55 -1.20
C GLU A 145 2.44 -10.47 0.33
N LEU A 146 1.30 -9.99 0.82
CA LEU A 146 1.00 -9.91 2.24
C LEU A 146 0.39 -11.23 2.71
N TYR A 147 0.93 -11.74 3.79
CA TYR A 147 0.44 -12.89 4.53
C TYR A 147 0.01 -12.43 5.91
N ARG A 148 -0.95 -13.13 6.51
CA ARG A 148 -1.41 -12.84 7.89
C ARG A 148 -0.27 -12.85 8.91
N ASN A 149 0.76 -13.65 8.67
CA ASN A 149 1.93 -13.78 9.55
C ASN A 149 3.04 -12.77 9.22
N ASN A 150 2.83 -11.86 8.27
CA ASN A 150 3.72 -10.72 8.14
C ASN A 150 3.38 -9.70 9.22
N ASP A 151 4.37 -9.38 10.04
CA ASP A 151 4.20 -8.46 11.16
C ASP A 151 4.40 -7.01 10.77
N ILE A 152 4.96 -6.69 9.61
CA ILE A 152 5.21 -5.30 9.19
C ILE A 152 4.60 -5.05 7.82
N TRP A 153 3.73 -4.04 7.74
CA TRP A 153 2.98 -3.71 6.53
C TRP A 153 3.21 -2.24 6.16
N LEU A 154 3.24 -1.95 4.86
CA LEU A 154 3.24 -0.59 4.33
C LEU A 154 1.78 -0.16 4.29
N VAL A 155 1.51 0.96 4.91
CA VAL A 155 0.16 1.46 5.14
C VAL A 155 0.07 2.91 4.68
N THR A 156 -0.93 3.21 3.87
CA THR A 156 -1.14 4.55 3.32
C THR A 156 -1.76 5.52 4.35
N MET A 157 -1.67 6.82 4.07
CA MET A 157 -2.37 7.84 4.86
C MET A 157 -3.89 7.69 4.84
N ASP A 158 -4.47 7.22 3.73
CA ASP A 158 -5.90 6.94 3.67
C ASP A 158 -6.29 5.82 4.64
N GLU A 159 -5.54 4.73 4.66
CA GLU A 159 -5.74 3.65 5.64
C GLU A 159 -5.55 4.13 7.08
N ILE A 160 -4.52 4.93 7.37
CA ILE A 160 -4.21 5.39 8.74
C ILE A 160 -5.24 6.38 9.29
N VAL A 161 -5.62 7.39 8.52
CA VAL A 161 -6.41 8.51 9.03
C VAL A 161 -7.90 8.35 8.71
N ASN A 162 -8.22 7.98 7.46
CA ASN A 162 -9.59 7.95 6.98
C ASN A 162 -10.25 6.61 7.32
N GLN A 163 -9.63 5.50 6.92
CA GLN A 163 -10.19 4.17 7.14
C GLN A 163 -9.96 3.69 8.58
N ARG A 164 -8.79 4.01 9.17
CA ARG A 164 -8.29 3.52 10.48
C ARG A 164 -8.18 1.99 10.56
N HIS A 165 -8.01 1.36 9.40
CA HIS A 165 -7.81 -0.07 9.27
C HIS A 165 -7.07 -0.36 7.96
N VAL A 166 -6.43 -1.53 7.91
CA VAL A 166 -5.82 -2.11 6.71
C VAL A 166 -6.45 -3.47 6.49
N CYS A 167 -7.06 -3.70 5.33
CA CYS A 167 -7.91 -4.87 5.11
C CYS A 167 -8.98 -5.00 6.21
N ASN A 168 -8.91 -6.01 7.08
CA ASN A 168 -9.77 -6.17 8.26
C ASN A 168 -9.07 -5.90 9.60
N PHE A 169 -7.81 -5.48 9.58
CA PHE A 169 -7.04 -5.23 10.79
C PHE A 169 -7.15 -3.77 11.21
N ALA A 170 -7.52 -3.52 12.46
CA ALA A 170 -7.63 -2.17 12.99
C ALA A 170 -6.24 -1.52 13.10
N ILE A 171 -6.18 -0.20 12.96
CA ILE A 171 -5.01 0.60 13.32
C ILE A 171 -5.31 1.23 14.69
N HIS A 172 -4.36 1.15 15.61
CA HIS A 172 -4.50 1.72 16.94
C HIS A 172 -4.75 3.24 16.86
N SER A 173 -5.69 3.74 17.67
CA SER A 173 -6.13 5.14 17.62
C SER A 173 -4.99 6.13 17.80
N ASP A 174 -3.97 5.77 18.57
CA ASP A 174 -2.82 6.64 18.85
C ASP A 174 -1.99 6.90 17.58
N VAL A 175 -1.95 5.96 16.64
CA VAL A 175 -1.29 6.18 15.34
C VAL A 175 -2.07 7.26 14.57
N SER A 176 -3.38 7.09 14.39
CA SER A 176 -4.20 8.08 13.70
C SER A 176 -4.17 9.44 14.41
N LEU A 177 -4.23 9.46 15.75
CA LEU A 177 -4.18 10.67 16.55
C LEU A 177 -2.84 11.40 16.43
N PHE A 178 -1.73 10.65 16.43
CA PHE A 178 -0.40 11.21 16.19
C PHE A 178 -0.35 12.01 14.89
N PHE A 179 -0.86 11.43 13.80
CA PHE A 179 -0.92 12.10 12.49
C PHE A 179 -1.90 13.26 12.44
N MET A 180 -3.07 13.14 13.08
CA MET A 180 -4.03 14.26 13.18
C MET A 180 -3.46 15.45 13.96
N ASN A 181 -2.58 15.21 14.92
CA ASN A 181 -1.89 16.26 15.69
C ASN A 181 -0.69 16.86 14.96
N HIS A 182 -0.22 16.25 13.87
CA HIS A 182 0.91 16.70 13.05
C HIS A 182 0.54 16.69 11.56
N PRO A 183 -0.37 17.57 11.12
CA PRO A 183 -0.97 17.51 9.79
C PRO A 183 0.02 17.61 8.63
N ASP A 184 1.20 18.22 8.83
CA ASP A 184 2.24 18.28 7.78
C ASP A 184 2.90 16.92 7.47
N LEU A 185 2.67 15.90 8.32
CA LEU A 185 3.05 14.51 8.04
C LEU A 185 2.09 13.81 7.07
N LEU A 186 0.91 14.38 6.77
CA LEU A 186 -0.18 13.69 6.06
C LEU A 186 -0.08 13.72 4.53
N TYR A 187 0.72 14.63 3.98
CA TYR A 187 0.65 14.95 2.55
C TYR A 187 2.01 15.31 1.96
N LEU A 188 2.06 15.25 0.64
CA LEU A 188 3.19 15.70 -0.15
C LEU A 188 2.81 16.99 -0.89
N ARG A 189 3.83 17.77 -1.27
CA ARG A 189 3.67 18.93 -2.13
C ARG A 189 4.48 18.76 -3.41
N ASP A 190 4.03 19.39 -4.48
CA ASP A 190 4.81 19.48 -5.71
C ASP A 190 5.80 20.66 -5.67
N LYS A 191 6.55 20.86 -6.76
CA LYS A 191 7.50 21.99 -6.91
C LYS A 191 6.84 23.37 -6.88
N SER A 192 5.54 23.45 -7.16
CA SER A 192 4.76 24.68 -7.09
C SER A 192 4.22 24.95 -5.67
N ASN A 193 4.60 24.11 -4.70
CA ASN A 193 4.12 24.13 -3.33
C ASN A 193 2.61 23.80 -3.19
N SER A 194 2.02 23.19 -4.21
CA SER A 194 0.64 22.71 -4.19
C SER A 194 0.57 21.31 -3.58
N ILE A 195 -0.49 21.01 -2.85
CA ILE A 195 -0.71 19.68 -2.24
C ILE A 195 -0.93 18.66 -3.36
N ILE A 196 -0.15 17.59 -3.33
CA ILE A 196 -0.35 16.41 -4.17
C ILE A 196 -1.51 15.62 -3.57
N GLU A 197 -2.46 15.20 -4.42
CA GLU A 197 -3.59 14.38 -4.01
C GLU A 197 -3.13 13.14 -3.23
N THR A 198 -3.67 12.95 -2.03
CA THR A 198 -3.51 11.69 -1.28
C THR A 198 -4.45 10.64 -1.87
N PRO A 199 -3.94 9.50 -2.35
CA PRO A 199 -4.78 8.48 -2.96
C PRO A 199 -5.63 7.78 -1.92
N ILE A 200 -6.73 7.17 -2.37
CA ILE A 200 -7.52 6.24 -1.53
C ILE A 200 -7.07 4.79 -1.75
N ILE A 201 -7.37 3.93 -0.79
CA ILE A 201 -7.20 2.47 -0.92
C ILE A 201 -8.50 1.78 -1.27
N VAL A 202 -8.45 1.00 -2.36
CA VAL A 202 -9.52 0.12 -2.82
C VAL A 202 -8.99 -1.28 -3.03
N TYR A 203 -9.92 -2.20 -3.29
CA TYR A 203 -9.64 -3.62 -3.38
C TYR A 203 -10.26 -4.25 -4.62
N LYS A 204 -9.61 -5.32 -5.08
CA LYS A 204 -10.09 -6.18 -6.17
C LYS A 204 -9.89 -7.64 -5.83
N CYS A 205 -10.97 -8.42 -5.86
CA CYS A 205 -10.89 -9.88 -5.80
C CYS A 205 -10.73 -10.45 -7.21
N THR A 206 -9.73 -11.30 -7.42
CA THR A 206 -9.45 -11.97 -8.70
C THR A 206 -9.08 -13.44 -8.49
N SER A 207 -9.17 -14.26 -9.54
CA SER A 207 -8.61 -15.61 -9.50
C SER A 207 -7.09 -15.56 -9.43
N TYR A 208 -6.46 -16.57 -8.83
CA TYR A 208 -4.99 -16.65 -8.70
C TYR A 208 -4.21 -16.31 -9.98
N GLU A 209 -4.65 -16.85 -11.14
CA GLU A 209 -4.02 -16.60 -12.45
C GLU A 209 -4.08 -15.13 -12.85
N LYS A 210 -5.20 -14.45 -12.55
CA LYS A 210 -5.39 -13.03 -12.84
C LYS A 210 -4.71 -12.14 -11.82
N THR A 211 -4.53 -12.59 -10.58
CA THR A 211 -3.89 -11.79 -9.52
C THR A 211 -2.53 -11.28 -9.96
N ASN A 212 -1.66 -12.16 -10.45
CA ASN A 212 -0.34 -11.78 -10.91
C ASN A 212 -0.39 -10.79 -12.07
N PHE A 213 -1.26 -11.04 -13.05
CA PHE A 213 -1.42 -10.12 -14.18
C PHE A 213 -1.86 -8.73 -13.69
N THR A 214 -2.88 -8.67 -12.84
CA THR A 214 -3.42 -7.41 -12.32
C THR A 214 -2.44 -6.68 -11.40
N LEU A 215 -1.56 -7.37 -10.69
CA LEU A 215 -0.49 -6.73 -9.90
C LEU A 215 0.51 -5.96 -10.78
N TYR A 216 0.89 -6.53 -11.93
CA TYR A 216 1.88 -5.89 -12.81
C TYR A 216 1.27 -4.91 -13.82
N PHE A 217 0.03 -5.15 -14.26
CA PHE A 217 -0.61 -4.42 -15.35
C PHE A 217 -1.90 -3.70 -14.93
N GLY A 218 -2.20 -3.64 -13.64
CA GLY A 218 -3.45 -3.04 -13.16
C GLY A 218 -4.70 -3.79 -13.61
N GLU A 219 -5.85 -3.22 -13.24
CA GLU A 219 -7.16 -3.68 -13.68
C GLU A 219 -7.38 -3.29 -15.14
N SER A 220 -8.13 -4.11 -15.87
CA SER A 220 -8.58 -3.81 -17.23
C SER A 220 -9.94 -3.11 -17.23
N GLU A 221 -10.20 -2.27 -18.23
CA GLU A 221 -11.52 -1.67 -18.39
C GLU A 221 -12.59 -2.75 -18.55
N SER A 222 -13.76 -2.48 -17.99
CA SER A 222 -14.94 -3.29 -18.19
C SER A 222 -16.17 -2.41 -18.24
N THR A 223 -17.31 -2.97 -18.64
CA THR A 223 -18.62 -2.31 -18.55
C THR A 223 -19.29 -2.71 -17.25
N ASN A 224 -19.93 -1.77 -16.58
CA ASN A 224 -20.76 -2.05 -15.40
C ASN A 224 -22.21 -1.66 -15.70
N LYS A 225 -23.18 -2.42 -15.18
CA LYS A 225 -24.62 -2.16 -15.35
C LYS A 225 -25.06 -0.74 -14.93
N TYR A 226 -24.26 -0.03 -14.13
CA TYR A 226 -24.57 1.32 -13.66
C TYR A 226 -24.07 2.44 -14.59
N LEU A 227 -23.09 2.18 -15.47
CA LEU A 227 -22.49 3.18 -16.35
C LEU A 227 -22.48 2.70 -17.80
N SER A 228 -22.85 3.57 -18.73
CA SER A 228 -22.92 3.25 -20.15
C SER A 228 -21.56 3.13 -20.83
N THR A 229 -20.50 3.61 -20.20
CA THR A 229 -19.14 3.61 -20.76
C THR A 229 -18.20 2.72 -19.94
N PRO A 230 -17.20 2.11 -20.60
CA PRO A 230 -16.18 1.34 -19.90
C PRO A 230 -15.40 2.19 -18.89
N HIS A 231 -15.13 1.61 -17.73
CA HIS A 231 -14.26 2.18 -16.69
C HIS A 231 -13.46 1.05 -16.06
N TYR A 232 -12.46 1.41 -15.24
CA TYR A 232 -11.80 0.48 -14.33
C TYR A 232 -12.52 0.50 -12.99
N TYR A 233 -12.99 -0.67 -12.52
CA TYR A 233 -13.84 -0.76 -11.34
C TYR A 233 -13.19 -1.48 -10.16
N PHE A 234 -13.39 -0.88 -8.98
CA PHE A 234 -12.85 -1.32 -7.71
C PHE A 234 -13.89 -1.22 -6.60
N THR A 235 -13.66 -1.91 -5.50
CA THR A 235 -14.58 -1.98 -4.37
C THR A 235 -13.86 -1.79 -3.05
N ASP A 236 -14.59 -1.81 -1.93
CA ASP A 236 -13.97 -1.86 -0.61
C ASP A 236 -13.51 -3.29 -0.29
N TYR A 237 -12.83 -3.44 0.85
CA TYR A 237 -12.31 -4.75 1.28
C TYR A 237 -13.44 -5.73 1.56
N LYS A 238 -14.50 -5.26 2.23
CA LYS A 238 -15.66 -6.09 2.59
C LYS A 238 -16.30 -6.72 1.36
N TYR A 239 -16.54 -5.94 0.32
CA TYR A 239 -17.14 -6.42 -0.90
C TYR A 239 -16.20 -7.34 -1.69
N ALA A 240 -14.88 -7.09 -1.66
CA ALA A 240 -13.90 -8.00 -2.23
C ALA A 240 -13.95 -9.39 -1.53
N ILE A 241 -14.10 -9.41 -0.20
CA ILE A 241 -14.31 -10.63 0.59
C ILE A 241 -15.65 -11.30 0.26
N ASP A 242 -16.75 -10.55 0.23
CA ASP A 242 -18.07 -11.08 -0.12
C ASP A 242 -18.08 -11.69 -1.54
N THR A 243 -17.36 -11.07 -2.47
CA THR A 243 -17.16 -11.59 -3.83
C THR A 243 -16.42 -12.92 -3.80
N TYR A 244 -15.32 -13.00 -3.05
CA TYR A 244 -14.63 -14.26 -2.84
C TYR A 244 -15.55 -15.33 -2.25
N LEU A 245 -16.26 -15.04 -1.15
CA LEU A 245 -17.12 -16.01 -0.45
C LEU A 245 -18.24 -16.54 -1.35
N LYS A 246 -18.78 -15.71 -2.24
CA LYS A 246 -19.78 -16.13 -3.24
C LYS A 246 -19.20 -17.09 -4.27
N ILE A 247 -17.98 -16.82 -4.75
CA ILE A 247 -17.34 -17.62 -5.82
C ILE A 247 -16.68 -18.89 -5.26
N SER A 248 -16.16 -18.84 -4.03
CA SER A 248 -15.45 -19.95 -3.39
C SER A 248 -16.35 -21.08 -2.92
N GLN A 249 -17.66 -20.83 -2.75
CA GLN A 249 -18.63 -21.89 -2.45
C GLN A 249 -18.69 -22.95 -3.56
N ASP A 250 -18.38 -22.55 -4.79
CA ASP A 250 -18.49 -23.40 -5.97
C ASP A 250 -17.13 -23.94 -6.44
N THR A 251 -16.01 -23.57 -5.79
CA THR A 251 -14.66 -23.90 -6.26
C THR A 251 -13.64 -24.13 -5.14
N THR A 252 -12.64 -24.97 -5.39
CA THR A 252 -11.44 -25.13 -4.53
C THR A 252 -10.30 -24.18 -4.93
N SER A 253 -10.59 -23.25 -5.85
CA SER A 253 -9.60 -22.34 -6.42
C SER A 253 -9.09 -21.34 -5.40
N THR A 254 -7.83 -20.96 -5.56
CA THR A 254 -7.21 -19.86 -4.82
C THR A 254 -7.59 -18.53 -5.48
N PHE A 255 -7.91 -17.54 -4.66
CA PHE A 255 -8.21 -16.17 -5.10
C PHE A 255 -7.21 -15.21 -4.48
N GLY A 256 -6.92 -14.11 -5.17
CA GLY A 256 -6.15 -13.00 -4.61
C GLY A 256 -7.03 -11.79 -4.41
N ILE A 257 -6.87 -11.13 -3.26
CA ILE A 257 -7.33 -9.76 -3.07
C ILE A 257 -6.13 -8.85 -3.28
N ILE A 258 -6.28 -7.91 -4.20
CA ILE A 258 -5.28 -6.91 -4.55
C ILE A 258 -5.68 -5.60 -3.88
N ARG A 259 -4.72 -4.98 -3.22
CA ARG A 259 -4.82 -3.63 -2.65
C ARG A 259 -4.24 -2.64 -3.66
N ILE A 260 -5.03 -1.62 -3.99
CA ILE A 260 -4.76 -0.71 -5.11
C ILE A 260 -4.94 0.72 -4.58
N VAL A 261 -3.97 1.58 -4.87
CA VAL A 261 -4.14 3.03 -4.66
C VAL A 261 -4.86 3.65 -5.86
N LEU A 262 -5.83 4.52 -5.60
CA LEU A 262 -6.51 5.31 -6.63
C LEU A 262 -6.32 6.81 -6.43
N PHE A 263 -5.97 7.50 -7.52
CA PHE A 263 -6.02 8.95 -7.63
C PHE A 263 -7.33 9.34 -8.31
N LEU A 264 -8.27 9.84 -7.52
CA LEU A 264 -9.65 10.08 -7.94
C LEU A 264 -9.79 11.36 -8.76
N GLY A 265 -8.95 12.37 -8.54
CA GLY A 265 -9.08 13.68 -9.17
C GLY A 265 -10.46 14.29 -8.91
N ASN A 266 -11.08 14.86 -9.94
CA ASN A 266 -12.45 15.36 -9.82
C ASN A 266 -13.47 14.20 -9.86
N MET A 267 -13.95 13.76 -8.70
CA MET A 267 -14.86 12.63 -8.56
C MET A 267 -16.34 13.05 -8.60
N LYS A 268 -17.17 12.30 -9.34
CA LYS A 268 -18.65 12.40 -9.27
C LYS A 268 -19.25 11.35 -8.35
N TYR A 269 -20.06 11.78 -7.40
CA TYR A 269 -20.82 10.92 -6.50
C TYR A 269 -22.24 10.68 -7.02
N TYR A 270 -22.63 9.41 -7.22
CA TYR A 270 -23.97 9.05 -7.66
C TYR A 270 -24.83 8.56 -6.49
N THR A 271 -25.97 9.24 -6.27
CA THR A 271 -27.02 8.85 -5.30
C THR A 271 -28.27 8.27 -5.95
N ASN A 272 -28.55 8.62 -7.20
CA ASN A 272 -29.76 8.19 -7.92
C ASN A 272 -29.43 7.69 -9.34
N LYS A 273 -30.21 6.71 -9.83
CA LYS A 273 -30.21 6.31 -11.24
C LYS A 273 -30.86 7.43 -12.05
N GLY A 274 -30.09 8.15 -12.87
CA GLY A 274 -30.60 9.38 -13.49
C GLY A 274 -29.77 9.85 -14.67
N ASP A 275 -28.84 10.79 -14.46
CA ASP A 275 -28.19 11.47 -15.59
C ASP A 275 -26.67 11.54 -15.43
N VAL A 276 -26.00 11.02 -16.47
CA VAL A 276 -24.56 10.82 -16.50
C VAL A 276 -23.96 11.69 -17.61
N GLU A 277 -23.84 13.00 -17.38
CA GLU A 277 -22.86 13.78 -18.12
C GLU A 277 -21.46 13.44 -17.58
N GLN A 278 -20.72 12.62 -18.34
CA GLN A 278 -19.43 12.04 -17.92
C GLN A 278 -18.21 12.91 -18.24
N CYS A 279 -18.33 13.87 -19.15
CA CYS A 279 -17.16 14.53 -19.75
C CYS A 279 -16.36 15.47 -18.84
N GLN A 280 -16.75 15.65 -17.57
CA GLN A 280 -16.13 16.63 -16.66
C GLN A 280 -15.42 16.02 -15.44
N TYR A 281 -15.48 14.71 -15.25
CA TYR A 281 -14.97 14.04 -14.05
C TYR A 281 -13.86 13.06 -14.42
N ASP A 282 -12.93 12.84 -13.49
CA ASP A 282 -11.83 11.88 -13.63
C ASP A 282 -12.21 10.51 -13.04
N SER A 283 -13.18 10.49 -12.13
CA SER A 283 -13.64 9.28 -11.45
C SER A 283 -15.09 9.39 -11.01
N VAL A 284 -15.66 8.26 -10.62
CA VAL A 284 -17.03 8.11 -10.17
C VAL A 284 -17.09 7.22 -8.93
N TYR A 285 -17.99 7.55 -8.01
CA TYR A 285 -18.35 6.70 -6.90
C TYR A 285 -19.85 6.38 -6.97
N ILE A 286 -20.16 5.09 -6.90
CA ILE A 286 -21.53 4.58 -6.92
C ILE A 286 -21.81 4.00 -5.54
N GLY A 287 -22.67 4.68 -4.79
CA GLY A 287 -22.98 4.33 -3.40
C GLY A 287 -23.92 3.12 -3.25
N SER A 288 -23.95 2.58 -2.03
CA SER A 288 -24.73 1.39 -1.65
C SER A 288 -26.21 1.48 -1.97
N ASP A 289 -26.81 2.68 -1.91
CA ASP A 289 -28.25 2.86 -2.14
C ASP A 289 -28.65 2.53 -3.59
N ILE A 290 -27.73 2.68 -4.55
CA ILE A 290 -27.94 2.34 -5.95
C ILE A 290 -27.74 0.86 -6.21
N THR A 291 -26.80 0.25 -5.49
CA THR A 291 -26.27 -1.09 -5.77
C THR A 291 -26.83 -2.18 -4.86
N GLY A 292 -27.47 -1.79 -3.75
CA GLY A 292 -28.05 -2.69 -2.75
C GLY A 292 -27.05 -3.32 -1.79
N ASN A 293 -25.85 -2.71 -1.63
CA ASN A 293 -24.79 -2.92 -0.61
C ASN A 293 -23.35 -2.82 -1.17
N GLU A 294 -23.18 -2.52 -2.45
CA GLU A 294 -21.88 -2.52 -3.13
C GLU A 294 -21.33 -1.09 -3.22
N LEU A 295 -20.13 -0.86 -2.72
CA LEU A 295 -19.41 0.39 -2.95
C LEU A 295 -18.50 0.20 -4.16
N ILE A 296 -18.69 1.04 -5.18
CA ILE A 296 -17.95 0.91 -6.44
C ILE A 296 -17.31 2.24 -6.79
N TRP A 297 -15.98 2.20 -6.92
CA TRP A 297 -15.19 3.26 -7.53
C TRP A 297 -14.94 2.91 -8.98
N GLY A 298 -15.14 3.88 -9.87
CA GLY A 298 -14.78 3.82 -11.28
C GLY A 298 -13.79 4.92 -11.61
N ILE A 299 -12.69 4.60 -12.27
CA ILE A 299 -11.77 5.59 -12.85
C ILE A 299 -11.81 5.49 -14.38
N ILE A 300 -11.51 6.59 -15.05
CA ILE A 300 -11.53 6.67 -16.52
C ILE A 300 -10.15 6.39 -17.10
N LYS A 301 -9.10 6.91 -16.48
CA LYS A 301 -7.74 6.81 -17.03
C LYS A 301 -6.95 5.73 -16.31
N TYR A 302 -6.26 4.90 -17.09
CA TYR A 302 -5.46 3.79 -16.58
C TYR A 302 -4.44 4.23 -15.53
N GLU A 303 -3.77 5.38 -15.72
CA GLU A 303 -2.74 5.85 -14.80
C GLU A 303 -3.27 6.19 -13.40
N GLN A 304 -4.59 6.30 -13.19
CA GLN A 304 -5.15 6.61 -11.88
C GLN A 304 -5.08 5.45 -10.88
N GLN A 305 -4.68 4.25 -11.30
CA GLN A 305 -4.53 3.09 -10.42
C GLN A 305 -3.07 2.67 -10.27
N THR A 306 -2.72 2.15 -9.09
CA THR A 306 -1.44 1.47 -8.87
C THR A 306 -1.63 0.34 -7.87
N PRO A 307 -1.47 -0.94 -8.29
CA PRO A 307 -1.43 -2.06 -7.36
C PRO A 307 -0.22 -1.95 -6.42
N ILE A 308 -0.44 -2.12 -5.12
CA ILE A 308 0.64 -1.98 -4.11
C ILE A 308 0.93 -3.28 -3.36
N SER A 309 -0.06 -4.17 -3.26
CA SER A 309 0.11 -5.48 -2.62
C SER A 309 -1.03 -6.44 -2.95
N SER A 310 -0.84 -7.72 -2.68
CA SER A 310 -1.92 -8.71 -2.69
C SER A 310 -1.84 -9.64 -1.50
N HIS A 311 -2.94 -10.29 -1.15
CA HIS A 311 -2.93 -11.48 -0.32
C HIS A 311 -3.83 -12.55 -0.91
N TYR A 312 -3.47 -13.81 -0.68
CA TYR A 312 -4.19 -14.94 -1.23
C TYR A 312 -5.12 -15.56 -0.20
N MET A 313 -6.32 -15.90 -0.64
CA MET A 313 -7.29 -16.65 0.12
C MET A 313 -7.45 -18.04 -0.50
N LYS A 314 -7.46 -19.04 0.37
CA LYS A 314 -7.71 -20.43 0.00
C LYS A 314 -8.89 -20.92 0.80
N ASN A 315 -9.81 -21.60 0.14
CA ASN A 315 -10.90 -22.32 0.79
C ASN A 315 -10.34 -23.57 1.50
N THR A 316 -9.61 -23.35 2.59
CA THR A 316 -9.34 -24.36 3.60
C THR A 316 -10.15 -23.95 4.81
N SER A 317 -10.84 -24.91 5.43
CA SER A 317 -11.85 -24.74 6.48
C SER A 317 -11.38 -23.99 7.75
N ASN A 318 -10.15 -23.45 7.77
CA ASN A 318 -9.47 -22.87 8.92
C ASN A 318 -8.81 -21.49 8.67
N TYR A 319 -8.98 -20.86 7.50
CA TYR A 319 -8.35 -19.56 7.21
C TYR A 319 -9.29 -18.61 6.47
N ILE A 320 -10.32 -18.13 7.18
CA ILE A 320 -11.01 -16.90 6.80
C ILE A 320 -10.30 -15.78 7.55
N ILE A 321 -9.75 -14.83 6.79
CA ILE A 321 -8.97 -13.70 7.28
C ILE A 321 -9.82 -12.81 8.19
#